data_AF-A0A3N4MTZ3-F1
#
_entry.id   AF-A0A3N4MTZ3-F1
#
_cell.length_a   1.000
_cell.length_b   1.000
_cell.length_c   1.000
_cell.angle_alpha   90.00
_cell.angle_beta   90.00
_cell.angle_gamma   90.00
#
_symmetry.space_group_name_H-M   'P 1'
#
loop_
_entity.id
_entity.type
_entity.pdbx_description
1 polymer ?
#
loop_
_entity_poly.entity_id
_entity_poly.type
_entity_poly.pdbx_seq_one_letter_code
_entity_poly.pdbx_strand_id
1 'polypeptide(L)'
;MNKKFFMLLLAVCPVMAQAQGNAWLNKINNKIKTKATARADKKIDHAIDKGLDIAEGKNLPEGKTEAVQKKRQDTDVFGAKKYVKYDFVPGEQVVYSNDFAVDNMGELPTGWNSNGTGAVVALEAPGGNWAQLYQNTAYLTDNKVPFTENFTVEFDLILRRTNPNAAFPEFVWGILSSGNLETTDNELLKNYAATFATEMHVQPSGNNQSQINLQTFHNGKNYFRTDISRPGALLQQYNKVIHIAMQVQKERLRIWFDEEKLYDLPKAVTPGANINQLYFIVKRYGGPDQEVGYAISRIKIAKGLPDTRHKLIDEGKFSTTGILFEVNSYVILPESIGVLNEIAGVLTKHPELKISIIGHTDSDGNDLANLELSKKRAAEVKQALVNHFNIDAVRIGSDGAGESQPTSDNNTKEGKANNRRVEFIKR
;
A
#
# COMPACT_ATOMS: atom_id res chain seq x y z
N MET A 1 31.16 49.65 50.91
CA MET A 1 31.09 50.81 49.99
C MET A 1 31.63 50.36 48.63
N ASN A 2 30.99 50.50 47.46
CA ASN A 2 29.67 51.00 47.07
C ASN A 2 29.33 50.41 45.67
N LYS A 3 28.08 49.95 45.52
CA LYS A 3 27.11 50.02 44.39
C LYS A 3 27.59 49.75 42.94
N LYS A 4 27.13 48.65 42.32
CA LYS A 4 25.90 48.47 41.47
C LYS A 4 25.95 49.16 40.10
N PHE A 5 26.07 48.36 39.03
CA PHE A 5 25.20 48.49 37.84
C PHE A 5 25.00 47.12 37.18
N PHE A 6 23.78 46.93 36.67
CA PHE A 6 23.15 45.71 36.21
C PHE A 6 23.30 45.64 34.68
N MET A 7 23.67 44.50 34.10
CA MET A 7 23.23 44.16 32.74
C MET A 7 23.24 42.65 32.51
N LEU A 8 22.04 42.16 32.26
CA LEU A 8 21.67 40.80 31.91
C LEU A 8 22.09 40.55 30.45
N LEU A 9 22.91 39.53 30.18
CA LEU A 9 23.17 39.06 28.82
C LEU A 9 22.80 37.57 28.75
N LEU A 10 21.57 37.35 28.29
CA LEU A 10 21.05 36.07 27.84
C LEU A 10 21.92 35.55 26.69
N ALA A 11 22.65 34.46 26.92
CA ALA A 11 23.27 33.68 25.87
C ALA A 11 22.18 32.86 25.17
N VAL A 12 21.60 33.44 24.12
CA VAL A 12 20.73 32.73 23.17
C VAL A 12 21.63 31.94 22.22
N CYS A 13 21.59 30.61 22.32
CA CYS A 13 22.12 29.69 21.31
C CYS A 13 21.47 30.01 19.94
N PRO A 14 22.23 30.12 18.84
CA PRO A 14 21.63 30.43 17.55
C PRO A 14 20.92 29.20 16.98
N VAL A 15 19.60 29.29 16.95
CA VAL A 15 18.69 28.55 16.06
C VAL A 15 19.06 28.93 14.61
N MET A 16 20.01 28.21 14.00
CA MET A 16 20.30 28.33 12.56
C MET A 16 20.61 26.97 11.91
N ALA A 17 19.83 25.95 12.26
CA ALA A 17 19.80 24.68 11.51
C ALA A 17 18.40 24.31 10.97
N GLN A 18 17.34 25.08 11.27
CA GLN A 18 15.95 24.74 10.93
C GLN A 18 15.38 25.47 9.70
N ALA A 19 16.09 26.45 9.13
CA ALA A 19 15.51 27.31 8.07
C ALA A 19 15.70 26.80 6.63
N GLN A 20 16.71 25.95 6.36
CA GLN A 20 17.04 25.56 4.98
C GLN A 20 16.30 24.30 4.47
N GLY A 21 15.77 23.44 5.35
CA GLY A 21 14.92 22.30 4.94
C GLY A 21 13.50 22.71 4.55
N ASN A 22 12.92 23.67 5.25
CA ASN A 22 11.52 24.08 5.08
C ASN A 22 11.28 24.95 3.83
N ALA A 23 12.28 25.74 3.41
CA ALA A 23 12.13 26.65 2.27
C ALA A 23 11.99 25.91 0.92
N TRP A 24 12.66 24.76 0.76
CA TRP A 24 12.56 23.94 -0.44
C TRP A 24 11.24 23.15 -0.48
N LEU A 25 10.85 22.53 0.64
CA LEU A 25 9.58 21.82 0.79
C LEU A 25 8.37 22.74 0.55
N ASN A 26 8.39 23.96 1.09
CA ASN A 26 7.32 24.95 0.88
C ASN A 26 7.22 25.40 -0.59
N LYS A 27 8.35 25.51 -1.29
CA LYS A 27 8.40 25.94 -2.70
C LYS A 27 7.89 24.86 -3.66
N ILE A 28 8.13 23.59 -3.33
CA ILE A 28 7.60 22.43 -4.06
C ILE A 28 6.10 22.28 -3.78
N ASN A 29 5.70 22.28 -2.51
CA ASN A 29 4.30 22.12 -2.11
C ASN A 29 3.38 23.20 -2.70
N ASN A 30 3.83 24.47 -2.72
CA ASN A 30 3.04 25.57 -3.30
C ASN A 30 2.91 25.49 -4.83
N LYS A 31 3.93 25.00 -5.54
CA LYS A 31 3.89 24.81 -7.00
C LYS A 31 3.05 23.59 -7.42
N ILE A 32 3.05 22.54 -6.60
CA ILE A 32 2.29 21.31 -6.86
C ILE A 32 0.81 21.54 -6.60
N LYS A 33 0.43 22.20 -5.48
CA LYS A 33 -0.98 22.54 -5.19
C LYS A 33 -1.63 23.35 -6.31
N THR A 34 -0.95 24.36 -6.84
CA THR A 34 -1.52 25.23 -7.90
C THR A 34 -1.63 24.56 -9.28
N LYS A 35 -0.78 23.58 -9.60
CA LYS A 35 -0.84 22.87 -10.89
C LYS A 35 -1.76 21.65 -10.88
N ALA A 36 -1.88 20.97 -9.74
CA ALA A 36 -2.74 19.79 -9.60
C ALA A 36 -4.23 20.18 -9.60
N THR A 37 -4.61 21.22 -8.85
CA THR A 37 -6.00 21.73 -8.83
C THR A 37 -6.41 22.25 -10.21
N ALA A 38 -5.59 23.11 -10.83
CA ALA A 38 -5.89 23.69 -12.14
C ALA A 38 -6.00 22.67 -13.30
N ARG A 39 -5.41 21.47 -13.18
CA ARG A 39 -5.54 20.38 -14.17
C ARG A 39 -6.70 19.44 -13.88
N ALA A 40 -7.05 19.25 -12.60
CA ALA A 40 -8.21 18.46 -12.20
C ALA A 40 -9.50 19.20 -12.54
N ASP A 41 -9.60 20.47 -12.15
CA ASP A 41 -10.80 21.30 -12.37
C ASP A 41 -11.11 21.43 -13.86
N LYS A 42 -10.10 21.74 -14.70
CA LYS A 42 -10.28 21.82 -16.17
C LYS A 42 -10.72 20.52 -16.85
N LYS A 43 -10.38 19.35 -16.29
CA LYS A 43 -10.80 18.06 -16.85
C LYS A 43 -12.22 17.69 -16.40
N ILE A 44 -12.59 18.08 -15.19
CA ILE A 44 -13.93 17.88 -14.63
C ILE A 44 -14.93 18.78 -15.34
N ASP A 45 -14.63 20.07 -15.49
CA ASP A 45 -15.48 21.02 -16.21
C ASP A 45 -15.74 20.54 -17.65
N HIS A 46 -14.69 20.08 -18.34
CA HIS A 46 -14.81 19.59 -19.71
C HIS A 46 -15.60 18.28 -19.82
N ALA A 47 -15.59 17.43 -18.79
CA ALA A 47 -16.37 16.19 -18.75
C ALA A 47 -17.83 16.44 -18.39
N ILE A 48 -18.11 17.42 -17.53
CA ILE A 48 -19.44 17.86 -17.15
C ILE A 48 -20.12 18.56 -18.32
N ASP A 49 -19.45 19.49 -19.00
CA ASP A 49 -19.96 20.17 -20.20
C ASP A 49 -20.29 19.15 -21.30
N LYS A 50 -19.43 18.15 -21.49
CA LYS A 50 -19.66 17.09 -22.48
C LYS A 50 -20.81 16.16 -22.09
N GLY A 51 -21.07 15.96 -20.81
CA GLY A 51 -22.23 15.21 -20.31
C GLY A 51 -23.54 16.00 -20.44
N LEU A 52 -23.49 17.31 -20.23
CA LEU A 52 -24.61 18.24 -20.43
C LEU A 52 -24.98 18.38 -21.90
N ASP A 53 -24.00 18.50 -22.81
CA ASP A 53 -24.25 18.57 -24.26
C ASP A 53 -24.94 17.31 -24.81
N ILE A 54 -24.63 16.12 -24.24
CA ILE A 54 -25.29 14.84 -24.58
C ILE A 54 -26.72 14.79 -24.04
N ALA A 55 -26.95 15.34 -22.84
CA ALA A 55 -28.28 15.42 -22.23
C ALA A 55 -29.19 16.47 -22.91
N GLU A 56 -28.61 17.49 -23.56
CA GLU A 56 -29.33 18.57 -24.24
C GLU A 56 -29.63 18.31 -25.74
N GLY A 57 -29.24 17.16 -26.29
CA GLY A 57 -29.66 16.76 -27.64
C GLY A 57 -29.16 17.66 -28.77
N LYS A 58 -28.01 18.33 -28.61
CA LYS A 58 -27.41 19.15 -29.68
C LYS A 58 -26.60 18.27 -30.64
N ASN A 59 -26.96 18.29 -31.93
CA ASN A 59 -26.26 17.56 -32.99
C ASN A 59 -24.78 17.99 -33.11
N LEU A 60 -23.87 17.01 -33.05
CA LEU A 60 -22.46 17.18 -33.39
C LEU A 60 -22.25 17.08 -34.92
N PRO A 61 -21.31 17.83 -35.52
CA PRO A 61 -21.03 17.77 -36.95
C PRO A 61 -20.48 16.41 -37.38
N GLU A 62 -21.02 15.87 -38.46
CA GLU A 62 -20.54 14.67 -39.14
C GLU A 62 -19.12 14.88 -39.70
N GLY A 63 -18.24 13.90 -39.47
CA GLY A 63 -16.92 13.84 -40.09
C GLY A 63 -15.77 13.63 -39.11
N LYS A 64 -15.73 12.47 -38.44
CA LYS A 64 -14.53 11.86 -37.85
C LYS A 64 -14.80 10.42 -37.34
N THR A 65 -15.51 9.61 -38.11
CA THR A 65 -15.87 8.24 -37.72
C THR A 65 -14.79 7.19 -38.03
N GLU A 66 -13.63 7.57 -38.59
CA GLU A 66 -12.57 6.62 -38.96
C GLU A 66 -11.25 6.77 -38.19
N ALA A 67 -11.20 7.57 -37.11
CA ALA A 67 -9.97 7.78 -36.33
C ALA A 67 -10.02 7.30 -34.86
N VAL A 68 -11.05 6.54 -34.46
CA VAL A 68 -11.17 6.01 -33.07
C VAL A 68 -10.75 4.54 -32.95
N GLN A 69 -10.46 3.86 -34.06
CA GLN A 69 -9.83 2.53 -34.06
C GLN A 69 -8.32 2.61 -34.28
N LYS A 70 -7.56 3.15 -33.32
CA LYS A 70 -6.17 2.69 -33.05
C LYS A 70 -5.59 3.26 -31.76
N LYS A 71 -4.98 2.34 -31.00
CA LYS A 71 -4.30 2.46 -29.69
C LYS A 71 -5.24 2.55 -28.47
N ARG A 72 -5.98 1.48 -28.22
CA ARG A 72 -5.92 0.89 -26.87
C ARG A 72 -4.49 0.36 -26.75
N GLN A 73 -3.65 1.05 -25.99
CA GLN A 73 -2.58 0.33 -25.32
C GLN A 73 -3.34 -0.63 -24.40
N ASP A 74 -3.42 -1.91 -24.78
CA ASP A 74 -3.39 -2.95 -23.76
C ASP A 74 -2.20 -2.57 -22.90
N THR A 75 -2.48 -1.99 -21.74
CA THR A 75 -1.47 -1.87 -20.72
C THR A 75 -1.06 -3.31 -20.45
N ASP A 76 0.21 -3.58 -20.68
CA ASP A 76 0.91 -4.86 -20.53
C ASP A 76 0.97 -5.31 -19.06
N VAL A 77 -0.10 -5.03 -18.29
CA VAL A 77 -0.39 -5.62 -16.98
C VAL A 77 -0.57 -7.13 -17.16
N PHE A 78 -1.13 -7.56 -18.29
CA PHE A 78 -1.54 -8.94 -18.57
C PHE A 78 -0.65 -9.78 -19.50
N GLY A 79 0.66 -9.55 -19.49
CA GLY A 79 1.62 -10.37 -20.24
C GLY A 79 1.59 -11.85 -19.82
N ALA A 80 1.18 -12.74 -20.74
CA ALA A 80 0.89 -14.17 -20.54
C ALA A 80 1.97 -15.05 -19.86
N LYS A 81 3.18 -14.54 -19.60
CA LYS A 81 4.29 -15.26 -18.95
C LYS A 81 4.52 -14.91 -17.47
N LYS A 82 3.93 -13.84 -16.93
CA LYS A 82 4.11 -13.42 -15.51
C LYS A 82 3.07 -14.02 -14.53
N TYR A 83 1.95 -14.53 -15.05
CA TYR A 83 0.75 -14.91 -14.28
C TYR A 83 0.89 -16.16 -13.39
N VAL A 84 1.91 -16.99 -13.62
CA VAL A 84 1.98 -18.33 -13.00
C VAL A 84 2.58 -18.31 -11.59
N LYS A 85 3.14 -17.19 -11.10
CA LYS A 85 3.93 -17.19 -9.85
C LYS A 85 3.41 -16.31 -8.71
N TYR A 86 2.59 -15.29 -8.99
CA TYR A 86 2.07 -14.43 -7.93
C TYR A 86 0.79 -15.00 -7.32
N ASP A 87 0.90 -15.39 -6.06
CA ASP A 87 -0.10 -16.14 -5.30
C ASP A 87 -0.46 -15.48 -3.96
N PHE A 88 -0.09 -14.20 -3.77
CA PHE A 88 -0.53 -13.46 -2.60
C PHE A 88 -2.02 -13.15 -2.69
N VAL A 89 -2.72 -13.41 -1.58
CA VAL A 89 -4.13 -13.08 -1.41
C VAL A 89 -4.27 -12.41 -0.04
N PRO A 90 -4.85 -11.19 0.02
CA PRO A 90 -4.94 -10.43 1.25
C PRO A 90 -5.93 -11.05 2.24
N GLY A 91 -5.74 -10.73 3.52
CA GLY A 91 -6.65 -11.09 4.59
C GLY A 91 -8.04 -10.49 4.39
N GLU A 92 -9.00 -11.01 5.14
CA GLU A 92 -10.43 -10.81 4.86
C GLU A 92 -10.96 -9.48 5.39
N GLN A 93 -10.43 -9.03 6.53
CA GLN A 93 -10.87 -7.81 7.19
C GLN A 93 -9.67 -6.91 7.48
N VAL A 94 -9.66 -5.72 6.88
CA VAL A 94 -8.67 -4.68 7.15
C VAL A 94 -8.85 -4.17 8.57
N VAL A 95 -7.78 -4.23 9.37
CA VAL A 95 -7.73 -3.79 10.77
C VAL A 95 -6.86 -2.56 10.98
N TYR A 96 -6.02 -2.24 10.00
CA TYR A 96 -5.22 -1.02 9.99
C TYR A 96 -5.00 -0.58 8.55
N SER A 97 -5.20 0.72 8.26
CA SER A 97 -4.95 1.30 6.96
C SER A 97 -4.38 2.71 7.08
N ASN A 98 -3.29 3.00 6.37
CA ASN A 98 -2.73 4.35 6.31
C ASN A 98 -2.11 4.67 4.95
N ASP A 99 -2.71 5.65 4.27
CA ASP A 99 -2.28 6.21 2.98
C ASP A 99 -1.77 7.66 3.10
N PHE A 100 -1.73 8.18 4.34
CA PHE A 100 -1.29 9.52 4.69
C PHE A 100 -2.09 10.66 4.05
N ALA A 101 -3.30 10.41 3.52
CA ALA A 101 -4.09 11.42 2.80
C ALA A 101 -4.55 12.59 3.70
N VAL A 102 -4.83 12.30 4.97
CA VAL A 102 -5.34 13.26 5.97
C VAL A 102 -4.25 13.79 6.91
N ASP A 103 -3.01 13.35 6.72
CA ASP A 103 -1.89 13.71 7.58
C ASP A 103 -1.29 15.07 7.23
N ASN A 104 -0.71 15.73 8.23
CA ASN A 104 -0.06 17.03 8.05
C ASN A 104 1.24 16.89 7.23
N MET A 105 1.36 17.67 6.17
CA MET A 105 2.56 17.69 5.33
C MET A 105 3.77 18.22 6.11
N GLY A 106 4.90 17.54 5.99
CA GLY A 106 6.16 17.90 6.64
C GLY A 106 6.29 17.43 8.10
N GLU A 107 5.26 16.79 8.65
CA GLU A 107 5.25 16.25 10.01
C GLU A 107 5.34 14.72 10.01
N LEU A 108 5.74 14.13 11.14
CA LEU A 108 5.63 12.68 11.34
C LEU A 108 4.15 12.28 11.15
N PRO A 109 3.85 11.11 10.53
CA PRO A 109 2.47 10.65 10.45
C PRO A 109 1.77 10.66 11.81
N THR A 110 0.51 11.08 11.81
CA THR A 110 -0.27 11.28 13.02
C THR A 110 -0.38 9.97 13.80
N GLY A 111 -0.08 10.02 15.10
CA GLY A 111 -0.15 8.87 16.00
C GLY A 111 1.08 7.94 15.96
N TRP A 112 1.95 8.03 14.95
CA TRP A 112 3.15 7.20 14.90
C TRP A 112 4.11 7.56 16.03
N ASN A 113 4.81 6.55 16.55
CA ASN A 113 5.91 6.76 17.49
C ASN A 113 7.26 6.58 16.80
N SER A 114 8.26 7.38 17.17
CA SER A 114 9.59 7.37 16.55
C SER A 114 10.67 7.88 17.50
N ASN A 115 11.91 7.39 17.34
CA ASN A 115 13.08 7.91 18.05
C ASN A 115 13.88 8.97 17.25
N GLY A 116 13.31 9.41 16.12
CA GLY A 116 13.92 10.37 15.21
C GLY A 116 12.87 11.08 14.36
N THR A 117 13.31 11.81 13.34
CA THR A 117 12.41 12.61 12.49
C THR A 117 11.69 11.76 11.46
N GLY A 118 10.49 12.15 11.06
CA GLY A 118 9.78 11.64 9.90
C GLY A 118 8.99 12.77 9.28
N ALA A 119 8.60 12.61 8.01
CA ALA A 119 7.82 13.64 7.33
C ALA A 119 6.85 13.01 6.33
N VAL A 120 5.58 13.43 6.35
CA VAL A 120 4.67 13.16 5.24
C VAL A 120 5.00 14.11 4.10
N VAL A 121 5.24 13.57 2.91
CA VAL A 121 5.60 14.30 1.70
C VAL A 121 4.72 13.89 0.53
N ALA A 122 4.46 14.83 -0.37
CA ALA A 122 3.85 14.53 -1.66
C ALA A 122 4.94 14.25 -2.70
N LEU A 123 4.81 13.14 -3.44
CA LEU A 123 5.74 12.80 -4.53
C LEU A 123 5.07 13.10 -5.88
N GLU A 124 5.80 13.71 -6.83
CA GLU A 124 5.25 14.04 -8.16
C GLU A 124 4.95 12.79 -9.01
N ALA A 125 5.78 11.75 -8.88
CA ALA A 125 5.57 10.43 -9.43
C ALA A 125 5.98 9.42 -8.34
N PRO A 126 5.12 8.46 -7.96
CA PRO A 126 3.84 8.08 -8.58
C PRO A 126 2.64 8.99 -8.25
N GLY A 127 2.80 10.02 -7.40
CA GLY A 127 1.68 10.75 -6.82
C GLY A 127 1.37 10.29 -5.39
N GLY A 128 0.45 10.99 -4.73
CA GLY A 128 -0.01 10.66 -3.38
C GLY A 128 0.91 11.13 -2.26
N ASN A 129 0.50 10.83 -1.03
CA ASN A 129 1.22 11.17 0.19
C ASN A 129 2.02 9.96 0.68
N TRP A 130 3.22 10.23 1.17
CA TRP A 130 4.20 9.22 1.55
C TRP A 130 4.85 9.60 2.87
N ALA A 131 5.04 8.64 3.76
CA ALA A 131 5.91 8.81 4.91
C ALA A 131 7.37 8.68 4.46
N GLN A 132 8.09 9.79 4.42
CA GLN A 132 9.54 9.82 4.24
C GLN A 132 10.23 9.41 5.55
N LEU A 133 11.05 8.38 5.44
CA LEU A 133 11.83 7.82 6.53
C LEU A 133 13.30 8.28 6.42
N TYR A 134 13.88 8.61 7.57
CA TYR A 134 15.21 9.18 7.71
C TYR A 134 16.14 8.20 8.41
N GLN A 135 17.43 8.27 8.08
CA GLN A 135 18.43 7.39 8.67
C GLN A 135 18.52 7.51 10.19
N ASN A 136 19.06 6.46 10.82
CA ASN A 136 19.23 6.36 12.27
C ASN A 136 17.91 6.52 13.05
N THR A 137 16.80 6.07 12.45
CA THR A 137 15.46 6.22 13.03
C THR A 137 14.67 4.92 12.97
N ALA A 138 13.95 4.63 14.05
CA ALA A 138 12.95 3.58 14.16
C ALA A 138 11.56 4.21 14.26
N TYR A 139 10.57 3.60 13.62
CA TYR A 139 9.19 4.05 13.53
C TYR A 139 8.25 2.90 13.89
N LEU A 140 7.24 3.19 14.71
CA LEU A 140 6.12 2.30 15.03
C LEU A 140 4.85 2.92 14.46
N THR A 141 4.01 2.10 13.83
CA THR A 141 2.69 2.57 13.42
C THR A 141 1.79 2.81 14.63
N ASP A 142 0.72 3.56 14.43
CA ASP A 142 -0.29 3.86 15.46
C ASP A 142 -1.30 2.73 15.67
N ASN A 143 -1.00 1.52 15.16
CA ASN A 143 -1.86 0.37 15.33
C ASN A 143 -1.99 -0.04 16.81
N LYS A 144 -3.21 -0.38 17.20
CA LYS A 144 -3.56 -0.88 18.54
C LYS A 144 -4.25 -2.24 18.50
N VAL A 145 -4.56 -2.74 17.31
CA VAL A 145 -5.36 -3.95 17.12
C VAL A 145 -4.45 -5.16 16.90
N PRO A 146 -4.60 -6.27 17.63
CA PRO A 146 -3.82 -7.48 17.37
C PRO A 146 -4.15 -8.07 15.99
N PHE A 147 -3.15 -8.59 15.28
CA PHE A 147 -3.30 -9.05 13.90
C PHE A 147 -3.98 -10.42 13.76
N THR A 148 -4.07 -11.21 14.84
CA THR A 148 -4.43 -12.65 14.88
C THR A 148 -3.31 -13.59 14.44
N GLU A 149 -3.52 -14.91 14.48
CA GLU A 149 -2.55 -15.92 13.99
C GLU A 149 -2.44 -15.96 12.46
N ASN A 150 -3.42 -15.38 11.76
CA ASN A 150 -3.50 -15.38 10.32
C ASN A 150 -3.73 -13.94 9.85
N PHE A 151 -2.77 -13.37 9.14
CA PHE A 151 -2.90 -11.99 8.69
C PHE A 151 -2.02 -11.70 7.50
N THR A 152 -2.27 -10.56 6.86
CA THR A 152 -1.45 -10.01 5.81
C THR A 152 -1.03 -8.59 6.14
N VAL A 153 0.15 -8.22 5.66
CA VAL A 153 0.67 -6.85 5.69
C VAL A 153 1.03 -6.48 4.26
N GLU A 154 0.58 -5.32 3.82
CA GLU A 154 0.88 -4.75 2.52
C GLU A 154 1.33 -3.30 2.70
N PHE A 155 2.31 -2.85 1.93
CA PHE A 155 2.66 -1.43 1.81
C PHE A 155 3.48 -1.20 0.55
N ASP A 156 3.54 0.05 0.12
CA ASP A 156 4.44 0.47 -0.93
C ASP A 156 5.75 0.98 -0.38
N LEU A 157 6.83 0.71 -1.11
CA LEU A 157 8.16 1.19 -0.83
C LEU A 157 8.73 1.92 -2.06
N ILE A 158 9.36 3.07 -1.84
CA ILE A 158 10.21 3.74 -2.83
C ILE A 158 11.62 3.89 -2.25
N LEU A 159 12.60 3.37 -2.98
CA LEU A 159 14.02 3.65 -2.78
C LEU A 159 14.37 4.95 -3.49
N ARG A 160 14.25 6.08 -2.78
CA ARG A 160 14.51 7.41 -3.35
C ARG A 160 16.00 7.60 -3.56
N ARG A 161 16.40 7.96 -4.77
CA ARG A 161 17.79 8.22 -5.15
C ARG A 161 17.86 9.43 -6.06
N THR A 162 18.52 10.48 -5.59
CA THR A 162 18.86 11.64 -6.40
C THR A 162 20.35 11.64 -6.78
N ASN A 163 21.22 11.09 -5.93
CA ASN A 163 22.63 10.87 -6.24
C ASN A 163 22.88 9.40 -6.68
N PRO A 164 23.26 9.15 -7.95
CA PRO A 164 23.54 7.81 -8.46
C PRO A 164 24.81 7.16 -7.88
N ASN A 165 25.62 7.90 -7.12
CA ASN A 165 26.83 7.40 -6.47
C ASN A 165 26.68 7.23 -4.96
N ALA A 166 25.61 7.74 -4.37
CA ALA A 166 25.33 7.53 -2.94
C ALA A 166 24.99 6.05 -2.71
N ALA A 167 25.57 5.47 -1.65
CA ALA A 167 25.18 4.16 -1.15
C ALA A 167 23.84 4.29 -0.41
N PHE A 168 23.15 3.16 -0.24
CA PHE A 168 21.86 3.15 0.43
C PHE A 168 22.00 2.75 1.89
N PRO A 169 21.30 3.41 2.83
CA PRO A 169 21.17 2.91 4.18
C PRO A 169 20.46 1.56 4.17
N GLU A 170 20.80 0.68 5.11
CA GLU A 170 20.00 -0.52 5.34
C GLU A 170 18.58 -0.12 5.78
N PHE A 171 17.58 -0.75 5.19
CA PHE A 171 16.19 -0.65 5.60
C PHE A 171 15.76 -1.95 6.25
N VAL A 172 15.20 -1.85 7.44
CA VAL A 172 14.61 -2.97 8.15
C VAL A 172 13.13 -2.68 8.34
N TRP A 173 12.30 -3.66 8.10
CA TRP A 173 10.88 -3.58 8.41
C TRP A 173 10.44 -4.91 8.99
N GLY A 174 9.46 -4.87 9.87
CA GLY A 174 9.07 -6.07 10.58
C GLY A 174 7.78 -5.94 11.35
N ILE A 175 7.39 -7.06 11.90
CA ILE A 175 6.24 -7.20 12.76
C ILE A 175 6.71 -7.59 14.16
N LEU A 176 6.07 -7.06 15.18
CA LEU A 176 6.44 -7.36 16.57
C LEU A 176 5.21 -7.59 17.46
N SER A 177 5.48 -8.15 18.64
CA SER A 177 4.54 -8.18 19.76
C SER A 177 4.97 -7.17 20.80
N SER A 178 4.06 -6.27 21.18
CA SER A 178 4.31 -5.34 22.29
C SER A 178 4.39 -6.04 23.65
N GLY A 179 3.96 -7.31 23.75
CA GLY A 179 3.87 -8.02 25.01
C GLY A 179 2.95 -7.30 26.00
N ASN A 180 3.48 -6.94 27.16
CA ASN A 180 2.75 -6.19 28.20
C ASN A 180 2.93 -4.67 28.07
N LEU A 181 3.67 -4.19 27.07
CA LEU A 181 3.85 -2.77 26.82
C LEU A 181 2.69 -2.24 25.98
N GLU A 182 2.38 -0.96 26.18
CA GLU A 182 1.53 -0.21 25.27
C GLU A 182 2.15 -0.21 23.86
N THR A 183 1.32 -0.23 22.81
CA THR A 183 1.81 -0.35 21.43
C THR A 183 2.67 0.84 20.98
N THR A 184 2.60 1.95 21.71
CA THR A 184 3.38 3.17 21.51
C THR A 184 4.52 3.34 22.50
N ASP A 185 4.87 2.33 23.30
CA ASP A 185 5.94 2.46 24.30
C ASP A 185 7.31 2.67 23.64
N ASN A 186 8.11 3.60 24.16
CA ASN A 186 9.45 3.92 23.64
C ASN A 186 10.44 2.76 23.81
N GLU A 187 10.19 1.81 24.71
CA GLU A 187 10.97 0.57 24.80
C GLU A 187 10.92 -0.23 23.50
N LEU A 188 9.80 -0.18 22.78
CA LEU A 188 9.65 -0.85 21.48
C LEU A 188 10.50 -0.22 20.37
N LEU A 189 10.93 1.04 20.51
CA LEU A 189 11.81 1.70 19.51
C LEU A 189 13.27 1.23 19.58
N LYS A 190 13.68 0.61 20.69
CA LYS A 190 15.07 0.19 20.93
C LYS A 190 15.21 -1.30 21.26
N ASN A 191 14.16 -1.91 21.81
CA ASN A 191 14.15 -3.29 22.26
C ASN A 191 12.93 -4.06 21.70
N TYR A 192 12.63 -3.82 20.42
CA TYR A 192 11.51 -4.44 19.69
C TYR A 192 11.54 -5.98 19.72
N ALA A 193 12.71 -6.59 19.85
CA ALA A 193 12.91 -8.04 19.88
C ALA A 193 12.66 -8.68 21.26
N ALA A 194 12.34 -7.90 22.30
CA ALA A 194 12.22 -8.37 23.68
C ALA A 194 11.20 -9.50 23.86
N THR A 195 10.04 -9.40 23.21
CA THR A 195 8.96 -10.40 23.28
C THR A 195 8.99 -11.28 22.04
N PHE A 196 8.67 -10.69 20.88
CA PHE A 196 8.70 -11.34 19.59
C PHE A 196 8.87 -10.28 18.52
N ALA A 197 9.73 -10.55 17.53
CA ALA A 197 9.81 -9.76 16.31
C ALA A 197 10.24 -10.66 15.14
N THR A 198 9.65 -10.45 13.97
CA THR A 198 10.17 -10.96 12.70
C THR A 198 10.44 -9.79 11.77
N GLU A 199 11.67 -9.69 11.25
CA GLU A 199 12.14 -8.56 10.47
C GLU A 199 12.86 -8.97 9.20
N MET A 200 12.61 -8.19 8.15
CA MET A 200 13.27 -8.26 6.87
C MET A 200 14.34 -7.16 6.82
N HIS A 201 15.58 -7.57 6.62
CA HIS A 201 16.69 -6.70 6.32
C HIS A 201 16.79 -6.52 4.81
N VAL A 202 16.88 -5.27 4.37
CA VAL A 202 17.01 -4.87 2.97
C VAL A 202 18.21 -3.95 2.86
N GLN A 203 19.26 -4.42 2.19
CA GLN A 203 20.48 -3.67 1.94
C GLN A 203 20.62 -3.45 0.43
N PRO A 204 20.09 -2.33 -0.13
CA PRO A 204 20.26 -2.04 -1.54
C PRO A 204 21.72 -1.76 -1.87
N SER A 205 22.15 -2.26 -3.03
CA SER A 205 23.48 -2.02 -3.58
C SER A 205 23.44 -2.03 -5.11
N GLY A 206 24.42 -1.38 -5.73
CA GLY A 206 24.59 -1.40 -7.19
C GLY A 206 25.03 -2.76 -7.71
N ASN A 207 25.08 -2.90 -9.05
CA ASN A 207 25.67 -4.05 -9.75
C ASN A 207 25.11 -5.42 -9.31
N ASN A 208 23.80 -5.53 -9.03
CA ASN A 208 23.15 -6.77 -8.56
C ASN A 208 23.71 -7.32 -7.24
N GLN A 209 24.28 -6.46 -6.40
CA GLN A 209 24.82 -6.86 -5.10
C GLN A 209 23.91 -6.56 -3.92
N SER A 210 22.66 -6.14 -4.16
CA SER A 210 21.68 -5.96 -3.08
C SER A 210 21.51 -7.24 -2.28
N GLN A 211 21.33 -7.11 -0.98
CA GLN A 211 21.20 -8.23 -0.05
C GLN A 211 19.91 -8.12 0.72
N ILE A 212 19.30 -9.28 0.99
CA ILE A 212 18.17 -9.41 1.90
C ILE A 212 18.40 -10.60 2.83
N ASN A 213 17.87 -10.52 4.05
CA ASN A 213 17.73 -11.67 4.94
C ASN A 213 16.56 -11.44 5.88
N LEU A 214 15.96 -12.51 6.37
CA LEU A 214 14.92 -12.45 7.39
C LEU A 214 15.46 -12.98 8.72
N GLN A 215 15.07 -12.33 9.80
CA GLN A 215 15.45 -12.70 11.16
C GLN A 215 14.23 -12.65 12.06
N THR A 216 14.09 -13.67 12.92
CA THR A 216 13.05 -13.76 13.93
C THR A 216 13.67 -13.87 15.29
N PHE A 217 13.11 -13.14 16.23
CA PHE A 217 13.47 -13.14 17.63
C PHE A 217 12.29 -13.62 18.47
N HIS A 218 12.62 -14.37 19.52
CA HIS A 218 11.67 -14.76 20.54
C HIS A 218 12.33 -14.62 21.91
N ASN A 219 11.70 -13.86 22.81
CA ASN A 219 12.23 -13.54 24.13
C ASN A 219 13.66 -12.98 24.08
N GLY A 220 13.91 -12.04 23.16
CA GLY A 220 15.22 -11.39 22.97
C GLY A 220 16.30 -12.25 22.32
N LYS A 221 16.00 -13.51 21.94
CA LYS A 221 16.96 -14.43 21.34
C LYS A 221 16.65 -14.69 19.88
N ASN A 222 17.68 -14.93 19.07
CA ASN A 222 17.51 -15.40 17.69
C ASN A 222 16.77 -16.73 17.69
N TYR A 223 15.59 -16.74 17.08
CA TYR A 223 14.75 -17.91 16.90
C TYR A 223 14.96 -18.53 15.51
N PHE A 224 14.96 -17.69 14.49
CA PHE A 224 15.11 -18.09 13.10
C PHE A 224 15.90 -17.04 12.32
N ARG A 225 16.68 -17.47 11.33
CA ARG A 225 17.39 -16.59 10.42
C ARG A 225 17.58 -17.28 9.08
N THR A 226 17.34 -16.55 7.99
CA THR A 226 17.68 -17.04 6.65
C THR A 226 19.14 -16.75 6.33
N ASP A 227 19.69 -17.50 5.38
CA ASP A 227 20.89 -17.07 4.68
C ASP A 227 20.65 -15.74 3.96
N ILE A 228 21.74 -15.05 3.62
CA ILE A 228 21.68 -13.84 2.81
C ILE A 228 21.33 -14.22 1.38
N SER A 229 20.23 -13.66 0.88
CA SER A 229 19.82 -13.77 -0.52
C SER A 229 20.15 -12.48 -1.29
N ARG A 230 20.33 -12.59 -2.60
CA ARG A 230 20.61 -11.47 -3.51
C ARG A 230 19.53 -11.40 -4.58
N PRO A 231 18.49 -10.56 -4.43
CA PRO A 231 17.34 -10.53 -5.34
C PRO A 231 17.61 -9.78 -6.66
N GLY A 232 18.87 -9.79 -7.14
CA GLY A 232 19.29 -9.19 -8.40
C GLY A 232 18.87 -7.72 -8.56
N ALA A 233 18.15 -7.44 -9.66
CA ALA A 233 17.77 -6.09 -10.06
C ALA A 233 16.55 -5.53 -9.31
N LEU A 234 15.84 -6.34 -8.52
CA LEU A 234 14.62 -5.94 -7.81
C LEU A 234 14.83 -4.69 -6.95
N LEU A 235 15.96 -4.62 -6.25
CA LEU A 235 16.35 -3.52 -5.35
C LEU A 235 17.21 -2.44 -6.04
N GLN A 236 17.26 -2.43 -7.38
CA GLN A 236 17.90 -1.37 -8.18
C GLN A 236 16.87 -0.52 -8.93
N GLN A 237 15.58 -0.76 -8.69
CA GLN A 237 14.47 0.01 -9.24
C GLN A 237 14.28 1.35 -8.49
N TYR A 238 15.35 2.16 -8.42
CA TYR A 238 15.32 3.44 -7.70
C TYR A 238 14.23 4.38 -8.22
N ASN A 239 13.60 5.10 -7.31
CA ASN A 239 12.49 6.02 -7.57
C ASN A 239 11.24 5.38 -8.21
N LYS A 240 11.16 4.05 -8.25
CA LYS A 240 9.94 3.30 -8.60
C LYS A 240 9.30 2.75 -7.35
N VAL A 241 7.98 2.54 -7.44
CA VAL A 241 7.22 1.84 -6.41
C VAL A 241 7.59 0.36 -6.49
N ILE A 242 7.87 -0.20 -5.32
CA ILE A 242 7.93 -1.64 -5.07
C ILE A 242 6.77 -1.94 -4.14
N HIS A 243 5.85 -2.81 -4.54
CA HIS A 243 4.78 -3.26 -3.68
C HIS A 243 5.28 -4.38 -2.77
N ILE A 244 5.15 -4.25 -1.46
CA ILE A 244 5.57 -5.24 -0.48
C ILE A 244 4.34 -5.93 0.08
N ALA A 245 4.32 -7.26 0.03
CA ALA A 245 3.29 -8.08 0.63
C ALA A 245 3.90 -9.14 1.55
N MET A 246 3.30 -9.34 2.71
CA MET A 246 3.61 -10.39 3.68
C MET A 246 2.33 -11.12 4.04
N GLN A 247 2.41 -12.44 4.14
CA GLN A 247 1.33 -13.28 4.63
C GLN A 247 1.85 -14.18 5.74
N VAL A 248 1.16 -14.17 6.88
CA VAL A 248 1.41 -15.06 8.01
C VAL A 248 0.22 -16.01 8.16
N GLN A 249 0.53 -17.30 8.20
CA GLN A 249 -0.38 -18.43 8.35
C GLN A 249 0.11 -19.28 9.51
N LYS A 250 -0.32 -18.95 10.73
CA LYS A 250 0.24 -19.51 11.97
C LYS A 250 1.76 -19.29 12.03
N GLU A 251 2.55 -20.35 11.89
CA GLU A 251 4.02 -20.31 11.90
C GLU A 251 4.63 -19.99 10.52
N ARG A 252 3.85 -20.16 9.44
CA ARG A 252 4.32 -20.00 8.08
C ARG A 252 4.27 -18.54 7.66
N LEU A 253 5.37 -18.03 7.12
CA LEU A 253 5.50 -16.67 6.64
C LEU A 253 5.93 -16.68 5.18
N ARG A 254 5.25 -15.87 4.37
CA ARG A 254 5.59 -15.64 2.98
C ARG A 254 5.77 -14.14 2.74
N ILE A 255 6.73 -13.77 1.90
CA ILE A 255 6.99 -12.37 1.51
C ILE A 255 7.15 -12.29 0.00
N TRP A 256 6.49 -11.29 -0.59
CA TRP A 256 6.59 -10.90 -1.98
C TRP A 256 7.02 -9.45 -2.10
N PHE A 257 7.84 -9.17 -3.10
CA PHE A 257 8.16 -7.84 -3.57
C PHE A 257 7.70 -7.79 -5.03
N ASP A 258 6.82 -6.85 -5.35
CA ASP A 258 6.00 -6.88 -6.55
C ASP A 258 5.38 -8.28 -6.74
N GLU A 259 5.54 -8.88 -7.91
CA GLU A 259 5.03 -10.23 -8.20
C GLU A 259 6.00 -11.36 -7.79
N GLU A 260 7.18 -11.03 -7.25
CA GLU A 260 8.25 -11.98 -6.94
C GLU A 260 8.18 -12.45 -5.48
N LYS A 261 7.89 -13.75 -5.28
CA LYS A 261 7.94 -14.40 -3.97
C LYS A 261 9.38 -14.62 -3.54
N LEU A 262 9.83 -13.86 -2.55
CA LEU A 262 11.19 -13.93 -2.02
C LEU A 262 11.34 -15.02 -0.95
N TYR A 263 10.32 -15.19 -0.13
CA TYR A 263 10.33 -16.16 0.97
C TYR A 263 9.03 -16.93 1.07
N ASP A 264 9.17 -18.22 1.37
CA ASP A 264 8.10 -19.12 1.81
C ASP A 264 8.65 -20.03 2.90
N LEU A 265 8.44 -19.63 4.15
CA LEU A 265 9.14 -20.14 5.32
C LEU A 265 8.14 -20.78 6.28
N PRO A 266 8.14 -22.11 6.45
CA PRO A 266 7.09 -22.81 7.21
C PRO A 266 7.11 -22.55 8.72
N LYS A 267 8.23 -22.06 9.28
CA LYS A 267 8.44 -21.89 10.73
C LYS A 267 9.18 -20.59 11.08
N ALA A 268 8.88 -19.51 10.36
CA ALA A 268 9.51 -18.21 10.61
C ALA A 268 8.77 -17.37 11.67
N VAL A 269 7.58 -17.81 12.12
CA VAL A 269 6.84 -17.20 13.22
C VAL A 269 6.63 -18.25 14.31
N THR A 270 6.62 -17.82 15.58
CA THR A 270 6.33 -18.72 16.71
C THR A 270 4.82 -18.82 16.96
N PRO A 271 4.28 -19.98 17.36
CA PRO A 271 2.91 -20.10 17.82
C PRO A 271 2.62 -19.12 18.97
N GLY A 272 1.45 -18.50 18.98
CA GLY A 272 1.06 -17.57 20.04
C GLY A 272 1.93 -16.31 20.15
N ALA A 273 2.59 -15.90 19.05
CA ALA A 273 3.44 -14.70 19.03
C ALA A 273 2.71 -13.40 19.40
N ASN A 274 1.36 -13.36 19.38
CA ASN A 274 0.55 -12.20 19.75
C ASN A 274 1.01 -10.91 19.08
N ILE A 275 1.22 -10.98 17.76
CA ILE A 275 1.72 -9.88 16.94
C ILE A 275 0.65 -8.80 16.83
N ASN A 276 1.04 -7.55 17.04
CA ASN A 276 0.13 -6.42 17.07
C ASN A 276 0.76 -5.12 16.57
N GLN A 277 1.96 -5.15 15.98
CA GLN A 277 2.63 -3.93 15.57
C GLN A 277 3.46 -4.13 14.31
N LEU A 278 3.49 -3.10 13.48
CA LEU A 278 4.34 -2.97 12.30
C LEU A 278 5.37 -1.87 12.56
N TYR A 279 6.62 -2.13 12.20
CA TYR A 279 7.69 -1.18 12.42
C TYR A 279 8.66 -1.09 11.25
N PHE A 280 9.37 0.04 11.21
CA PHE A 280 10.36 0.36 10.20
C PHE A 280 11.61 0.93 10.87
N ILE A 281 12.79 0.62 10.35
CA ILE A 281 14.06 1.16 10.81
C ILE A 281 14.89 1.49 9.59
N VAL A 282 15.45 2.70 9.55
CA VAL A 282 16.47 3.06 8.57
C VAL A 282 17.80 3.18 9.32
N LYS A 283 18.77 2.34 8.97
CA LYS A 283 20.10 2.38 9.61
C LYS A 283 20.91 3.57 9.10
N ARG A 284 21.97 3.89 9.82
CA ARG A 284 22.87 4.99 9.45
C ARG A 284 23.65 4.65 8.18
N TYR A 285 23.66 5.59 7.22
CA TYR A 285 24.49 5.53 6.02
C TYR A 285 25.63 6.57 6.05
N GLY A 286 25.42 7.72 6.71
CA GLY A 286 26.44 8.76 6.87
C GLY A 286 26.50 9.78 5.74
N GLY A 287 25.81 9.55 4.61
CA GLY A 287 25.52 10.57 3.61
C GLY A 287 24.25 11.38 3.95
N PRO A 288 23.93 12.43 3.17
CA PRO A 288 22.77 13.29 3.43
C PRO A 288 21.44 12.63 2.99
N ASP A 289 20.39 12.77 3.80
CA ASP A 289 19.04 12.20 3.52
C ASP A 289 18.36 12.80 2.27
N GLN A 290 18.89 13.88 1.69
CA GLN A 290 18.42 14.43 0.41
C GLN A 290 18.91 13.63 -0.81
N GLU A 291 20.00 12.89 -0.66
CA GLU A 291 20.61 12.11 -1.74
C GLU A 291 19.96 10.74 -1.93
N VAL A 292 19.65 10.09 -0.81
CA VAL A 292 19.02 8.78 -0.73
C VAL A 292 18.06 8.72 0.44
N GLY A 293 17.03 7.89 0.32
CA GLY A 293 16.12 7.64 1.43
C GLY A 293 15.03 6.66 1.07
N TYR A 294 14.16 6.42 2.04
CA TYR A 294 13.00 5.56 1.90
C TYR A 294 11.73 6.38 2.03
N ALA A 295 10.73 6.04 1.23
CA ALA A 295 9.38 6.54 1.41
C ALA A 295 8.42 5.37 1.34
N ILE A 296 7.43 5.35 2.23
CA ILE A 296 6.40 4.30 2.26
C ILE A 296 5.00 4.90 2.19
N SER A 297 4.05 4.14 1.64
CA SER A 297 2.63 4.51 1.53
C SER A 297 1.74 3.28 1.46
N ARG A 298 0.42 3.49 1.41
CA ARG A 298 -0.61 2.46 1.21
C ARG A 298 -0.46 1.26 2.19
N ILE A 299 -0.18 1.54 3.46
CA ILE A 299 -0.05 0.47 4.46
C ILE A 299 -1.43 -0.12 4.72
N LYS A 300 -1.53 -1.45 4.65
CA LYS A 300 -2.73 -2.21 4.96
C LYS A 300 -2.36 -3.43 5.78
N ILE A 301 -3.10 -3.68 6.85
CA ILE A 301 -3.01 -4.90 7.63
C ILE A 301 -4.41 -5.51 7.69
N ALA A 302 -4.52 -6.78 7.33
CA ALA A 302 -5.79 -7.49 7.31
C ALA A 302 -5.68 -8.82 8.05
N LYS A 303 -6.70 -9.19 8.82
CA LYS A 303 -6.77 -10.45 9.56
C LYS A 303 -7.55 -11.52 8.79
N GLY A 304 -7.32 -12.78 9.14
CA GLY A 304 -7.94 -13.95 8.53
C GLY A 304 -7.14 -14.52 7.36
N LEU A 305 -7.54 -15.71 6.93
CA LEU A 305 -7.06 -16.30 5.68
C LEU A 305 -8.12 -16.19 4.62
N PRO A 306 -7.74 -15.99 3.36
CA PRO A 306 -8.67 -16.15 2.27
C PRO A 306 -9.08 -17.63 2.18
N ASP A 307 -10.34 -17.91 2.48
CA ASP A 307 -10.95 -19.22 2.21
C ASP A 307 -11.94 -19.12 1.04
N THR A 308 -11.41 -18.71 -0.11
CA THR A 308 -12.19 -18.39 -1.30
C THR A 308 -13.12 -19.52 -1.73
N ARG A 309 -12.63 -20.78 -1.67
CA ARG A 309 -13.41 -21.96 -2.05
C ARG A 309 -14.58 -22.18 -1.10
N HIS A 310 -14.34 -22.29 0.20
CA HIS A 310 -15.40 -22.53 1.17
C HIS A 310 -16.46 -21.42 1.10
N LYS A 311 -16.01 -20.17 1.12
CA LYS A 311 -16.90 -19.00 1.07
C LYS A 311 -17.75 -18.94 -0.19
N LEU A 312 -17.17 -19.21 -1.35
CA LEU A 312 -17.93 -19.13 -2.60
C LEU A 312 -18.84 -20.33 -2.85
N ILE A 313 -18.41 -21.55 -2.48
CA ILE A 313 -19.15 -22.78 -2.75
C ILE A 313 -20.22 -23.05 -1.69
N ASP A 314 -19.83 -22.95 -0.41
CA ASP A 314 -20.63 -23.37 0.73
C ASP A 314 -21.44 -22.20 1.30
N GLU A 315 -20.81 -21.03 1.49
CA GLU A 315 -21.52 -19.82 1.97
C GLU A 315 -22.19 -19.02 0.84
N GLY A 316 -21.84 -19.30 -0.42
CA GLY A 316 -22.39 -18.65 -1.60
C GLY A 316 -21.90 -17.22 -1.86
N LYS A 317 -20.95 -16.72 -1.07
CA LYS A 317 -20.40 -15.37 -1.22
C LYS A 317 -18.95 -15.29 -0.75
N PHE A 318 -18.07 -14.76 -1.60
CA PHE A 318 -16.71 -14.37 -1.25
C PHE A 318 -16.54 -12.86 -1.43
N SER A 319 -15.94 -12.18 -0.44
CA SER A 319 -15.68 -10.75 -0.48
C SER A 319 -14.22 -10.47 -0.21
N THR A 320 -13.63 -9.52 -0.94
CA THR A 320 -12.21 -9.22 -0.86
C THR A 320 -11.90 -7.76 -1.16
N THR A 321 -10.94 -7.21 -0.41
CA THR A 321 -10.32 -5.90 -0.65
C THR A 321 -9.06 -6.02 -1.52
N GLY A 322 -8.82 -7.19 -2.10
CA GLY A 322 -7.60 -7.53 -2.84
C GLY A 322 -7.67 -7.34 -4.35
N ILE A 323 -8.83 -6.95 -4.88
CA ILE A 323 -8.91 -6.45 -6.25
C ILE A 323 -8.61 -4.95 -6.22
N LEU A 324 -7.40 -4.59 -6.63
CA LEU A 324 -6.89 -3.23 -6.59
C LEU A 324 -6.97 -2.58 -7.98
N PHE A 325 -7.17 -1.26 -7.98
CA PHE A 325 -7.28 -0.45 -9.18
C PHE A 325 -6.40 0.80 -9.07
N GLU A 326 -5.99 1.34 -10.22
CA GLU A 326 -5.42 2.68 -10.25
C GLU A 326 -6.39 3.72 -9.63
N VAL A 327 -5.84 4.80 -9.08
CA VAL A 327 -6.63 5.84 -8.41
C VAL A 327 -7.66 6.44 -9.37
N ASN A 328 -8.93 6.50 -8.92
CA ASN A 328 -10.06 6.98 -9.72
C ASN A 328 -10.22 6.27 -11.08
N SER A 329 -9.78 5.01 -11.15
CA SER A 329 -9.75 4.21 -12.37
C SER A 329 -10.38 2.82 -12.12
N TYR A 330 -10.63 2.14 -13.23
CA TYR A 330 -11.04 0.73 -13.32
C TYR A 330 -9.93 -0.16 -13.90
N VAL A 331 -8.74 0.40 -14.15
CA VAL A 331 -7.56 -0.37 -14.54
C VAL A 331 -7.10 -1.20 -13.34
N ILE A 332 -7.15 -2.53 -13.47
CA ILE A 332 -6.74 -3.49 -12.45
C ILE A 332 -5.22 -3.44 -12.28
N LEU A 333 -4.77 -3.45 -11.03
CA LEU A 333 -3.35 -3.51 -10.69
C LEU A 333 -2.83 -4.96 -10.60
N PRO A 334 -1.54 -5.23 -10.92
CA PRO A 334 -0.93 -6.57 -10.83
C PRO A 334 -1.12 -7.28 -9.49
N GLU A 335 -1.20 -6.52 -8.40
CA GLU A 335 -1.43 -6.99 -7.04
C GLU A 335 -2.74 -7.79 -6.90
N SER A 336 -3.69 -7.64 -7.84
CA SER A 336 -4.97 -8.35 -7.87
C SER A 336 -4.87 -9.79 -8.39
N ILE A 337 -3.75 -10.15 -9.01
CA ILE A 337 -3.61 -11.40 -9.76
C ILE A 337 -3.79 -12.64 -8.87
N GLY A 338 -3.28 -12.62 -7.64
CA GLY A 338 -3.43 -13.77 -6.73
C GLY A 338 -4.90 -14.07 -6.39
N VAL A 339 -5.71 -13.04 -6.15
CA VAL A 339 -7.15 -13.17 -5.92
C VAL A 339 -7.87 -13.69 -7.17
N LEU A 340 -7.55 -13.12 -8.34
CA LEU A 340 -8.14 -13.55 -9.61
C LEU A 340 -7.80 -15.01 -9.92
N ASN A 341 -6.56 -15.43 -9.64
CA ASN A 341 -6.10 -16.82 -9.74
C ASN A 341 -6.94 -17.76 -8.87
N GLU A 342 -7.20 -17.41 -7.61
CA GLU A 342 -8.02 -18.24 -6.72
C GLU A 342 -9.46 -18.38 -7.23
N ILE A 343 -10.09 -17.27 -7.62
CA ILE A 343 -11.46 -17.26 -8.14
C ILE A 343 -11.55 -18.08 -9.42
N ALA A 344 -10.62 -17.88 -10.36
CA ALA A 344 -10.53 -18.67 -11.58
C ALA A 344 -10.36 -20.16 -11.25
N GLY A 345 -9.47 -20.50 -10.31
CA GLY A 345 -9.25 -21.88 -9.88
C GLY A 345 -10.51 -22.55 -9.31
N VAL A 346 -11.33 -21.82 -8.57
CA VAL A 346 -12.64 -22.32 -8.10
C VAL A 346 -13.58 -22.53 -9.28
N LEU A 347 -13.72 -21.55 -10.18
CA LEU A 347 -14.61 -21.62 -11.34
C LEU A 347 -14.20 -22.71 -12.34
N THR A 348 -12.92 -22.98 -12.50
CA THR A 348 -12.41 -24.08 -13.33
C THR A 348 -12.75 -25.45 -12.72
N LYS A 349 -12.62 -25.60 -11.40
CA LYS A 349 -12.93 -26.86 -10.71
C LYS A 349 -14.43 -27.16 -10.59
N HIS A 350 -15.26 -26.12 -10.71
CA HIS A 350 -16.72 -26.18 -10.58
C HIS A 350 -17.38 -25.59 -11.83
N PRO A 351 -17.39 -26.28 -12.97
CA PRO A 351 -17.92 -25.75 -14.24
C PRO A 351 -19.40 -25.37 -14.19
N GLU A 352 -20.17 -25.97 -13.28
CA GLU A 352 -21.57 -25.67 -13.01
C GLU A 352 -21.78 -24.33 -12.29
N LEU A 353 -20.75 -23.83 -11.58
CA LEU A 353 -20.85 -22.62 -10.77
C LEU A 353 -21.01 -21.39 -11.66
N LYS A 354 -22.04 -20.59 -11.36
CA LYS A 354 -22.26 -19.26 -11.93
C LYS A 354 -22.16 -18.21 -10.82
N ILE A 355 -21.61 -17.05 -11.15
CA ILE A 355 -21.36 -15.99 -10.19
C ILE A 355 -21.81 -14.60 -10.69
N SER A 356 -22.11 -13.72 -9.75
CA SER A 356 -22.25 -12.28 -9.92
C SER A 356 -21.09 -11.57 -9.23
N ILE A 357 -20.45 -10.64 -9.92
CA ILE A 357 -19.40 -9.78 -9.38
C ILE A 357 -20.02 -8.43 -9.04
N ILE A 358 -19.94 -8.01 -7.79
CA ILE A 358 -20.46 -6.71 -7.33
C ILE A 358 -19.31 -5.85 -6.86
N GLY A 359 -19.12 -4.69 -7.50
CA GLY A 359 -18.15 -3.69 -7.06
C GLY A 359 -18.75 -2.77 -6.00
N HIS A 360 -17.95 -2.37 -5.02
CA HIS A 360 -18.33 -1.42 -3.96
C HIS A 360 -17.29 -0.30 -3.83
N THR A 361 -17.72 0.87 -3.37
CA THR A 361 -16.88 2.01 -3.00
C THR A 361 -17.02 2.32 -1.52
N ASP A 362 -16.14 3.19 -1.00
CA ASP A 362 -16.44 3.93 0.21
C ASP A 362 -17.39 5.10 -0.10
N SER A 363 -17.71 5.91 0.91
CA SER A 363 -18.57 7.09 0.77
C SER A 363 -17.84 8.37 0.37
N ASP A 364 -16.59 8.30 -0.09
CA ASP A 364 -15.88 9.50 -0.54
C ASP A 364 -16.25 9.80 -2.00
N GLY A 365 -16.64 11.05 -2.26
CA GLY A 365 -16.96 11.51 -3.61
C GLY A 365 -18.46 11.62 -3.86
N ASN A 366 -18.86 11.49 -5.13
CA ASN A 366 -20.26 11.62 -5.56
C ASN A 366 -20.88 10.25 -5.77
N ASP A 367 -22.07 10.02 -5.21
CA ASP A 367 -22.77 8.73 -5.21
C ASP A 367 -22.96 8.14 -6.62
N LEU A 368 -23.37 8.97 -7.60
CA LEU A 368 -23.59 8.52 -8.98
C LEU A 368 -22.26 8.16 -9.65
N ALA A 369 -21.21 8.96 -9.42
CA ALA A 369 -19.87 8.66 -9.92
C ALA A 369 -19.32 7.36 -9.30
N ASN A 370 -19.54 7.16 -8.00
CA ASN A 370 -19.16 5.96 -7.25
C ASN A 370 -19.90 4.72 -7.76
N LEU A 371 -21.20 4.82 -8.01
CA LEU A 371 -22.00 3.75 -8.60
C LEU A 371 -21.44 3.34 -9.97
N GLU A 372 -21.23 4.30 -10.87
CA GLU A 372 -20.69 4.03 -12.21
C GLU A 372 -19.26 3.49 -12.18
N LEU A 373 -18.41 3.99 -11.27
CA LEU A 373 -17.06 3.48 -11.08
C LEU A 373 -17.08 2.02 -10.59
N SER A 374 -17.95 1.70 -9.63
CA SER A 374 -18.08 0.35 -9.09
C SER A 374 -18.56 -0.66 -10.13
N LYS A 375 -19.51 -0.27 -11.00
CA LYS A 375 -19.97 -1.09 -12.14
C LYS A 375 -18.84 -1.37 -13.12
N LYS A 376 -18.08 -0.33 -13.50
CA LYS A 376 -16.92 -0.47 -14.40
C LYS A 376 -15.87 -1.40 -13.82
N ARG A 377 -15.53 -1.24 -12.53
CA ARG A 377 -14.60 -2.12 -11.82
C ARG A 377 -15.05 -3.57 -11.85
N ALA A 378 -16.32 -3.86 -11.53
CA ALA A 378 -16.84 -5.22 -11.59
C ALA A 378 -16.82 -5.80 -13.02
N ALA A 379 -17.12 -4.97 -14.02
CA ALA A 379 -17.04 -5.38 -15.43
C ALA A 379 -15.61 -5.72 -15.85
N GLU A 380 -14.61 -4.95 -15.41
CA GLU A 380 -13.19 -5.25 -15.68
C GLU A 380 -12.71 -6.52 -15.00
N VAL A 381 -13.16 -6.80 -13.76
CA VAL A 381 -12.86 -8.08 -13.10
C VAL A 381 -13.45 -9.24 -13.90
N LYS A 382 -14.69 -9.11 -14.40
CA LYS A 382 -15.27 -10.10 -15.32
C LYS A 382 -14.40 -10.26 -16.56
N GLN A 383 -14.01 -9.16 -17.21
CA GLN A 383 -13.17 -9.22 -18.42
C GLN A 383 -11.83 -9.90 -18.14
N ALA A 384 -11.22 -9.64 -17.00
CA ALA A 384 -9.96 -10.29 -16.62
C ALA A 384 -10.13 -11.82 -16.47
N LEU A 385 -11.18 -12.28 -15.79
CA LEU A 385 -11.51 -13.71 -15.65
C LEU A 385 -11.79 -14.38 -17.01
N VAL A 386 -12.46 -13.69 -17.92
CA VAL A 386 -12.74 -14.21 -19.26
C VAL A 386 -11.48 -14.28 -20.11
N ASN A 387 -10.77 -13.16 -20.24
CA ASN A 387 -9.71 -13.00 -21.24
C ASN A 387 -8.38 -13.62 -20.80
N HIS A 388 -8.07 -13.63 -19.50
CA HIS A 388 -6.78 -14.11 -18.99
C HIS A 388 -6.87 -15.49 -18.33
N PHE A 389 -8.03 -15.84 -17.81
CA PHE A 389 -8.26 -17.12 -17.11
C PHE A 389 -9.18 -18.08 -17.86
N ASN A 390 -9.64 -17.69 -19.06
CA ASN A 390 -10.46 -18.52 -19.93
C ASN A 390 -11.74 -19.05 -19.26
N ILE A 391 -12.37 -18.23 -18.41
CA ILE A 391 -13.68 -18.55 -17.83
C ILE A 391 -14.78 -18.10 -18.79
N ASP A 392 -15.76 -18.95 -19.05
CA ASP A 392 -16.90 -18.62 -19.92
C ASP A 392 -17.67 -17.40 -19.40
N ALA A 393 -17.79 -16.38 -20.25
CA ALA A 393 -18.47 -15.12 -19.95
C ALA A 393 -19.95 -15.30 -19.58
N VAL A 394 -20.61 -16.37 -20.00
CA VAL A 394 -22.01 -16.70 -19.64
C VAL A 394 -22.12 -17.08 -18.16
N ARG A 395 -21.03 -17.55 -17.54
CA ARG A 395 -20.99 -17.95 -16.13
C ARG A 395 -20.84 -16.77 -15.17
N ILE A 396 -20.48 -15.60 -15.69
CA ILE A 396 -20.15 -14.42 -14.90
C ILE A 396 -21.06 -13.27 -15.33
N GLY A 397 -21.78 -12.66 -14.40
CA GLY A 397 -22.23 -11.29 -14.61
C GLY A 397 -21.61 -10.34 -13.60
N SER A 398 -21.81 -9.06 -13.84
CA SER A 398 -21.15 -7.98 -13.10
C SER A 398 -22.11 -6.82 -12.91
N ASP A 399 -22.08 -6.21 -11.73
CA ASP A 399 -22.81 -4.98 -11.41
C ASP A 399 -22.05 -4.18 -10.34
N GLY A 400 -22.54 -3.01 -9.97
CA GLY A 400 -21.95 -2.14 -8.96
C GLY A 400 -23.00 -1.65 -7.96
N ALA A 401 -22.61 -1.58 -6.69
CA ALA A 401 -23.44 -1.06 -5.61
C ALA A 401 -23.03 0.35 -5.16
N GLY A 402 -21.94 0.91 -5.69
CA GLY A 402 -21.35 2.14 -5.17
C GLY A 402 -21.12 2.03 -3.66
N GLU A 403 -21.55 3.03 -2.91
CA GLU A 403 -21.46 3.07 -1.45
C GLU A 403 -22.73 2.58 -0.72
N SER A 404 -23.75 2.13 -1.45
CA SER A 404 -25.09 1.84 -0.90
C SER A 404 -25.16 0.63 0.03
N GLN A 405 -24.11 -0.22 0.04
CA GLN A 405 -24.03 -1.43 0.86
C GLN A 405 -22.72 -1.47 1.65
N PRO A 406 -22.53 -0.57 2.64
CA PRO A 406 -21.34 -0.56 3.48
C PRO A 406 -21.30 -1.80 4.40
N THR A 407 -20.12 -2.34 4.61
CA THR A 407 -19.85 -3.44 5.56
C THR A 407 -19.11 -2.96 6.81
N SER A 408 -18.62 -1.72 6.80
CA SER A 408 -17.92 -1.10 7.91
C SER A 408 -18.16 0.42 7.93
N ASP A 409 -17.69 1.06 9.00
CA ASP A 409 -17.87 2.50 9.23
C ASP A 409 -17.07 3.36 8.23
N ASN A 410 -17.78 4.10 7.39
CA ASN A 410 -17.19 5.03 6.43
C ASN A 410 -16.49 6.24 7.07
N ASN A 411 -16.57 6.43 8.39
CA ASN A 411 -15.85 7.51 9.07
C ASN A 411 -14.42 7.14 9.46
N THR A 412 -14.01 5.88 9.28
CA THR A 412 -12.68 5.38 9.66
C THR A 412 -11.86 4.98 8.44
N LYS A 413 -10.51 5.08 8.52
CA LYS A 413 -9.62 4.68 7.42
C LYS A 413 -9.79 3.19 7.09
N GLU A 414 -9.89 2.36 8.13
CA GLU A 414 -10.09 0.92 8.06
C GLU A 414 -11.46 0.57 7.49
N GLY A 415 -12.53 1.25 7.92
CA GLY A 415 -13.86 0.98 7.43
C GLY A 415 -14.06 1.36 5.97
N LYS A 416 -13.51 2.50 5.54
CA LYS A 416 -13.41 2.85 4.11
C LYS A 416 -12.63 1.79 3.32
N ALA A 417 -11.50 1.33 3.85
CA ALA A 417 -10.69 0.29 3.20
C ALA A 417 -11.46 -1.05 3.06
N ASN A 418 -12.27 -1.42 4.05
CA ASN A 418 -13.16 -2.59 3.96
C ASN A 418 -14.32 -2.37 2.98
N ASN A 419 -14.86 -1.15 2.88
CA ASN A 419 -15.97 -0.85 1.97
C ASN A 419 -15.55 -0.85 0.50
N ARG A 420 -14.33 -0.42 0.18
CA ARG A 420 -13.70 -0.56 -1.14
C ARG A 420 -13.34 -2.02 -1.43
N ARG A 421 -14.34 -2.79 -1.85
CA ARG A 421 -14.24 -4.25 -2.04
C ARG A 421 -14.93 -4.71 -3.32
N VAL A 422 -14.64 -5.94 -3.70
CA VAL A 422 -15.36 -6.69 -4.73
C VAL A 422 -15.96 -7.93 -4.10
N GLU A 423 -17.21 -8.23 -4.43
CA GLU A 423 -17.92 -9.41 -3.98
C GLU A 423 -18.20 -10.35 -5.15
N PHE A 424 -18.02 -11.64 -4.91
CA PHE A 424 -18.33 -12.73 -5.82
C PHE A 424 -19.45 -13.53 -5.18
N ILE A 425 -20.63 -13.55 -5.81
CA ILE A 425 -21.86 -14.12 -5.26
C ILE A 425 -22.33 -15.24 -6.17
N LYS A 426 -22.56 -16.43 -5.61
CA LYS A 426 -23.13 -17.58 -6.32
C LYS A 426 -24.55 -17.27 -6.80
N ARG A 427 -24.85 -17.66 -8.04
CA ARG A 427 -26.16 -17.47 -8.70
C ARG A 427 -27.02 -18.72 -8.69
#